data_AF-A0A927ZD99-F1
#
_entry.id   AF-A0A927ZD99-F1
#
_cell.length_a   1.000
_cell.length_b   1.000
_cell.length_c   1.000
_cell.angle_alpha   90.00
_cell.angle_beta   90.00
_cell.angle_gamma   90.00
#
_symmetry.space_group_name_H-M   'P 1'
#
loop_
_entity.id
_entity.type
_entity.pdbx_description
1 polymer ?
#
loop_
_entity_poly.entity_id
_entity_poly.type
_entity_poly.pdbx_seq_one_letter_code
_entity_poly.pdbx_strand_id
1 'polypeptide(L)'
;MRKIIAISLIAILIFAFSACFDSEVTSIELSPDSISTVTGVNITINVTGYDADGNEVTDDELNELGLVWKYETASNSFVVSNGVLTPIAPGTGTVWVECENSNIKSQKSEVLVEETKEAEFINDGLEYEYLNVLRDGSPKPDDFLSLTDYYELSDEERTMYDIRDLSFSGHLVKVSGLKDKAVEDKVNELIFDFYIKNVNGVPENEGFRELITDNYVEVHGNHEASQRRYITNEVYVHPTGTYNNIASFWAEMVKHYDNVSGRASSENSSVVPYVIPVIYTDTINIDLNTGEVIELGDLFREGYDWKAYVTEKAQYYVSDRIAEAKEAGRTINYTFEITDDVDFYLHPGGIQVYFNLECGGEMGIGGNTIVEGVARLPYTDDMVVWTKYYNPEVDLYETPVIVITEESTEEEIFDFWKKAHIIRSAFANMDVSYSDAISADDMNYYKVTDKRFATYEDFISTFEPYFSERYISEFIETDSRFVFNDAGKTYADGGAMGSNIYDGSSSFGEISFNDNVATLVIYSDILDDNREVVDYKKTQYTLVLENGIWKFDTFELTNFQF
;
A
#
# COMPACT_ATOMS: atom_id res chain seq x y z
N MET A 1 59.12 10.82 -69.06
CA MET A 1 57.87 11.48 -68.59
C MET A 1 57.00 10.48 -67.79
N ARG A 2 57.55 9.85 -66.73
CA ARG A 2 56.89 8.87 -65.83
C ARG A 2 57.61 8.76 -64.46
N LYS A 3 58.07 9.89 -63.89
CA LYS A 3 58.78 9.91 -62.58
C LYS A 3 58.39 11.04 -61.63
N ILE A 4 57.32 11.80 -61.89
CA ILE A 4 56.95 12.96 -61.06
C ILE A 4 55.64 12.76 -60.27
N ILE A 5 54.87 11.70 -60.50
CA ILE A 5 53.56 11.50 -59.82
C ILE A 5 53.67 10.72 -58.49
N ALA A 6 54.80 10.05 -58.21
CA ALA A 6 54.93 9.22 -57.00
C ALA A 6 55.27 10.01 -55.73
N ILE A 7 55.80 11.24 -55.83
CA ILE A 7 56.22 12.03 -54.66
C ILE A 7 55.06 12.85 -54.07
N SER A 8 54.10 13.30 -54.90
CA SER A 8 52.94 14.06 -54.41
C SER A 8 51.90 13.19 -53.69
N LEU A 9 51.77 11.90 -54.01
CA LEU A 9 50.84 11.02 -53.29
C LEU A 9 51.37 10.61 -51.90
N ILE A 10 52.69 10.49 -51.72
CA ILE A 10 53.31 10.17 -50.43
C ILE A 10 53.31 11.40 -49.51
N ALA A 11 53.48 12.61 -50.03
CA ALA A 11 53.38 13.83 -49.24
C ALA A 11 51.94 14.10 -48.75
N ILE A 12 50.91 13.74 -49.52
CA ILE A 12 49.50 13.86 -49.11
C ILE A 12 49.11 12.74 -48.13
N LEU A 13 49.64 11.52 -48.26
CA LEU A 13 49.42 10.46 -47.27
C LEU A 13 50.14 10.74 -45.93
N ILE A 14 51.32 11.38 -45.94
CA ILE A 14 52.04 11.76 -44.71
C ILE A 14 51.40 12.99 -44.04
N PHE A 15 50.82 13.93 -44.80
CA PHE A 15 50.03 15.03 -44.22
C PHE A 15 48.64 14.58 -43.71
N ALA A 16 48.06 13.53 -44.28
CA ALA A 16 46.80 12.95 -43.78
C ALA A 16 46.99 12.06 -42.54
N PHE A 17 48.19 11.50 -42.31
CA PHE A 17 48.51 10.70 -41.11
C PHE A 17 49.09 11.53 -39.95
N SER A 18 49.49 12.77 -40.18
CA SER A 18 50.04 13.66 -39.13
C SER A 18 49.00 14.60 -38.51
N ALA A 19 47.71 14.45 -38.86
CA ALA A 19 46.60 15.17 -38.26
C ALA A 19 45.78 14.30 -37.27
N CYS A 20 46.25 13.09 -36.94
CA CYS A 20 45.99 12.50 -35.63
C CYS A 20 46.98 13.13 -34.65
N PHE A 21 46.77 14.40 -34.33
CA PHE A 21 47.29 14.90 -33.07
C PHE A 21 46.41 14.22 -32.02
N ASP A 22 47.03 13.46 -31.12
CA ASP A 22 46.38 12.99 -29.89
C ASP A 22 45.64 14.21 -29.31
N SER A 23 44.31 14.17 -29.27
CA SER A 23 43.50 15.23 -28.68
C SER A 23 43.81 15.22 -27.19
N GLU A 24 44.80 16.02 -26.79
CA GLU A 24 45.17 16.14 -25.38
C GLU A 24 43.94 16.67 -24.63
N VAL A 25 43.40 15.87 -23.73
CA VAL A 25 42.25 16.26 -22.92
C VAL A 25 42.67 17.46 -22.06
N THR A 26 41.96 18.58 -22.21
CA THR A 26 42.30 19.83 -21.50
C THR A 26 41.36 20.14 -20.34
N SER A 27 40.14 19.61 -20.37
CA SER A 27 39.17 19.75 -19.29
C SER A 27 38.28 18.53 -19.18
N ILE A 28 37.69 18.35 -18.00
CA ILE A 28 36.65 17.37 -17.73
C ILE A 28 35.45 18.07 -17.11
N GLU A 29 34.29 17.43 -17.17
CA GLU A 29 33.02 17.85 -16.59
C GLU A 29 32.33 16.64 -15.95
N LEU A 30 31.64 16.86 -14.82
CA LEU A 30 30.82 15.84 -14.16
C LEU A 30 29.36 16.09 -14.45
N SER A 31 28.61 15.03 -14.71
CA SER A 31 27.15 15.09 -14.85
C SER A 31 26.47 14.00 -14.02
N PRO A 32 25.53 14.34 -13.12
CA PRO A 32 25.08 15.71 -12.81
C PRO A 32 26.11 16.50 -11.95
N ASP A 33 25.97 17.82 -11.89
CA ASP A 33 26.77 18.77 -11.10
C ASP A 33 26.29 18.88 -9.64
N SER A 34 25.05 18.45 -9.39
CA SER A 34 24.44 18.30 -8.07
C SER A 34 23.59 17.03 -8.02
N ILE A 35 23.66 16.30 -6.91
CA ILE A 35 23.00 15.02 -6.71
C ILE A 35 22.12 15.12 -5.47
N SER A 36 20.81 14.89 -5.61
CA SER A 36 19.90 14.61 -4.48
C SER A 36 19.42 13.17 -4.58
N THR A 37 19.53 12.40 -3.49
CA THR A 37 19.26 10.97 -3.46
C THR A 37 18.81 10.51 -2.08
N VAL A 38 18.35 9.26 -1.92
CA VAL A 38 18.01 8.66 -0.62
C VAL A 38 18.90 7.46 -0.32
N THR A 39 18.83 6.89 0.89
CA THR A 39 19.67 5.75 1.26
C THR A 39 19.29 4.49 0.46
N GLY A 40 20.28 3.76 -0.06
CA GLY A 40 20.06 2.53 -0.85
C GLY A 40 20.04 2.71 -2.38
N VAL A 41 20.11 3.96 -2.86
CA VAL A 41 19.91 4.33 -4.27
C VAL A 41 21.22 4.56 -4.99
N ASN A 42 21.65 3.64 -5.85
CA ASN A 42 22.89 3.85 -6.59
C ASN A 42 22.70 4.89 -7.71
N ILE A 43 23.63 5.85 -7.79
CA ILE A 43 23.65 6.88 -8.83
C ILE A 43 24.93 6.76 -9.64
N THR A 44 24.82 6.76 -10.97
CA THR A 44 25.97 6.83 -11.87
C THR A 44 26.30 8.28 -12.18
N ILE A 45 27.55 8.66 -11.95
CA ILE A 45 28.11 9.96 -12.25
C ILE A 45 28.98 9.82 -13.49
N ASN A 46 28.62 10.54 -14.54
CA ASN A 46 29.35 10.50 -15.81
C ASN A 46 30.45 11.56 -15.81
N VAL A 47 31.57 11.24 -16.49
CA VAL A 47 32.68 12.16 -16.74
C VAL A 47 32.77 12.38 -18.24
N THR A 48 32.67 13.62 -18.68
CA THR A 48 32.91 13.99 -20.08
C THR A 48 34.23 14.75 -20.17
N GLY A 49 35.13 14.33 -21.06
CA GLY A 49 36.39 15.04 -21.32
C GLY A 49 36.28 15.91 -22.57
N TYR A 50 37.03 17.01 -22.60
CA TYR A 50 37.08 17.91 -23.75
C TYR A 50 38.52 18.26 -24.14
N ASP A 51 38.77 18.33 -25.44
CA ASP A 51 40.04 18.79 -26.02
C ASP A 51 40.21 20.32 -25.91
N ALA A 52 41.31 20.86 -26.44
CA ALA A 52 41.61 22.30 -26.41
C ALA A 52 40.64 23.15 -27.25
N ASP A 53 39.97 22.54 -28.22
CA ASP A 53 38.99 23.18 -29.11
C ASP A 53 37.56 23.09 -28.54
N GLY A 54 37.37 22.38 -27.42
CA GLY A 54 36.10 22.17 -26.75
C GLY A 54 35.27 21.01 -27.32
N ASN A 55 35.85 20.11 -28.11
CA ASN A 55 35.17 18.91 -28.58
C ASN A 55 35.25 17.80 -27.52
N GLU A 56 34.19 17.01 -27.39
CA GLU A 56 34.19 15.82 -26.55
C GLU A 56 35.25 14.81 -27.03
N VAL A 57 36.01 14.27 -26.10
CA VAL A 57 36.98 13.19 -26.35
C VAL A 57 36.32 11.83 -26.14
N THR A 58 36.91 10.80 -26.72
CA THR A 58 36.40 9.43 -26.61
C THR A 58 36.65 8.83 -25.21
N ASP A 59 35.86 7.81 -24.84
CA ASP A 59 36.04 7.10 -23.57
C ASP A 59 37.44 6.47 -23.45
N ASP A 60 38.05 6.05 -24.56
CA ASP A 60 39.42 5.51 -24.57
C ASP A 60 40.44 6.58 -24.18
N GLU A 61 40.34 7.78 -24.76
CA GLU A 61 41.19 8.94 -24.41
C GLU A 61 40.98 9.37 -22.95
N LEU A 62 39.74 9.29 -22.46
CA LEU A 62 39.41 9.62 -21.08
C LEU A 62 39.98 8.57 -20.09
N ASN A 63 39.92 7.28 -20.43
CA ASN A 63 40.45 6.20 -19.61
C ASN A 63 41.98 6.26 -19.46
N GLU A 64 42.69 6.79 -20.46
CA GLU A 64 44.14 7.00 -20.40
C GLU A 64 44.56 8.05 -19.35
N LEU A 65 43.65 8.94 -18.93
CA LEU A 65 43.93 9.96 -17.90
C LEU A 65 44.13 9.39 -16.50
N GLY A 66 43.74 8.13 -16.26
CA GLY A 66 43.81 7.53 -14.92
C GLY A 66 42.87 8.25 -13.95
N LEU A 67 41.57 8.24 -14.23
CA LEU A 67 40.57 8.88 -13.39
C LEU A 67 40.51 8.23 -12.01
N VAL A 68 40.64 9.05 -10.97
CA VAL A 68 40.54 8.64 -9.57
C VAL A 68 39.36 9.34 -8.94
N TRP A 69 38.37 8.53 -8.54
CA TRP A 69 37.19 8.99 -7.81
C TRP A 69 37.53 9.22 -6.34
N LYS A 70 37.12 10.38 -5.83
CA LYS A 70 37.25 10.75 -4.42
C LYS A 70 35.94 11.32 -3.91
N TYR A 71 35.75 11.24 -2.60
CA TYR A 71 34.58 11.79 -1.94
C TYR A 71 34.89 12.23 -0.51
N GLU A 72 34.07 13.14 -0.01
CA GLU A 72 34.06 13.64 1.36
C GLU A 72 32.60 13.70 1.82
N THR A 73 32.33 13.24 3.03
CA THR A 73 30.98 13.18 3.60
C THR A 73 31.03 13.55 5.08
N ALA A 74 30.03 14.30 5.54
CA ALA A 74 29.93 14.71 6.94
C ALA A 74 29.59 13.54 7.89
N SER A 75 29.09 12.41 7.38
CA SER A 75 28.47 11.34 8.20
C SER A 75 28.69 9.91 7.68
N ASN A 76 29.66 9.67 6.80
CA ASN A 76 29.73 8.41 6.02
C ASN A 76 28.42 8.13 5.26
N SER A 77 27.77 9.19 4.75
CA SER A 77 26.46 9.13 4.09
C SER A 77 26.48 8.39 2.75
N PHE A 78 27.64 8.26 2.10
CA PHE A 78 27.78 7.50 0.86
C PHE A 78 29.23 7.05 0.63
N VAL A 79 29.41 6.11 -0.30
CA VAL A 79 30.70 5.72 -0.88
C VAL A 79 30.64 5.89 -2.40
N VAL A 80 31.80 6.07 -3.03
CA VAL A 80 31.88 6.16 -4.50
C VAL A 80 32.91 5.18 -5.02
N SER A 81 32.53 4.39 -6.01
CA SER A 81 33.40 3.43 -6.70
C SER A 81 33.14 3.47 -8.20
N ASN A 82 34.17 3.80 -8.98
CA ASN A 82 34.09 3.87 -10.45
C ASN A 82 32.90 4.68 -10.97
N GLY A 83 32.67 5.86 -10.40
CA GLY A 83 31.56 6.74 -10.77
C GLY A 83 30.19 6.31 -10.25
N VAL A 84 30.10 5.17 -9.56
CA VAL A 84 28.87 4.75 -8.88
C VAL A 84 28.89 5.26 -7.45
N LEU A 85 27.97 6.17 -7.13
CA LEU A 85 27.70 6.66 -5.79
C LEU A 85 26.68 5.74 -5.13
N THR A 86 27.03 5.20 -3.95
CA THR A 86 26.18 4.33 -3.13
C THR A 86 25.88 5.02 -1.79
N PRO A 87 24.67 5.56 -1.61
CA PRO A 87 24.23 6.16 -0.36
C PRO A 87 24.02 5.10 0.73
N ILE A 88 24.59 5.33 1.91
CA ILE A 88 24.59 4.43 3.07
C ILE A 88 23.81 5.03 4.26
N ALA A 89 23.76 6.36 4.36
CA ALA A 89 23.04 7.05 5.43
C ALA A 89 22.66 8.48 5.00
N PRO A 90 21.69 9.13 5.67
CA PRO A 90 21.36 10.53 5.41
C PRO A 90 22.57 11.44 5.68
N GLY A 91 22.76 12.46 4.85
CA GLY A 91 23.79 13.48 5.04
C GLY A 91 24.27 14.12 3.75
N THR A 92 25.12 15.14 3.88
CA THR A 92 25.70 15.85 2.74
C THR A 92 27.14 15.44 2.49
N GLY A 93 27.60 15.66 1.26
CA GLY A 93 28.99 15.49 0.89
C GLY A 93 29.32 16.05 -0.48
N THR A 94 30.51 15.71 -0.95
CA THR A 94 31.01 16.12 -2.25
C THR A 94 31.74 14.94 -2.87
N VAL A 95 31.50 14.70 -4.15
CA VAL A 95 32.26 13.76 -4.96
C VAL A 95 33.06 14.54 -5.98
N TRP A 96 34.27 14.08 -6.28
CA TRP A 96 35.09 14.68 -7.31
C TRP A 96 35.97 13.65 -8.00
N VAL A 97 36.40 14.01 -9.20
CA VAL A 97 37.34 13.20 -9.99
C VAL A 97 38.65 13.96 -10.12
N GLU A 98 39.76 13.24 -9.93
CA GLU A 98 41.12 13.70 -10.20
C GLU A 98 41.72 12.86 -11.33
N CYS A 99 42.63 13.44 -12.12
CA CYS A 99 43.37 12.71 -13.14
C CYS A 99 44.80 12.49 -12.62
N GLU A 100 45.26 11.24 -12.50
CA GLU A 100 46.62 10.95 -12.00
C GLU A 100 47.71 11.44 -12.96
N ASN A 101 47.41 11.48 -14.26
CA ASN A 101 48.39 11.69 -15.32
C ASN A 101 48.33 13.09 -15.97
N SER A 102 47.54 14.03 -15.43
CA SER A 102 47.35 15.35 -16.05
C SER A 102 47.26 16.50 -15.05
N ASN A 103 47.44 17.74 -15.55
CA ASN A 103 47.22 18.96 -14.77
C ASN A 103 45.76 19.46 -14.85
N ILE A 104 44.82 18.60 -15.28
CA ILE A 104 43.41 18.96 -15.39
C ILE A 104 42.87 19.24 -13.98
N LYS A 105 42.14 20.35 -13.84
CA LYS A 105 41.52 20.71 -12.56
C LYS A 105 40.47 19.67 -12.19
N SER A 106 40.46 19.27 -10.91
CA SER A 106 39.40 18.43 -10.36
C SER A 106 38.04 19.08 -10.53
N GLN A 107 37.05 18.31 -10.96
CA GLN A 107 35.64 18.72 -10.97
C GLN A 107 34.90 18.12 -9.79
N LYS A 108 33.97 18.88 -9.22
CA LYS A 108 33.22 18.50 -8.02
C LYS A 108 31.74 18.49 -8.31
N SER A 109 31.01 17.53 -7.73
CA SER A 109 29.56 17.52 -7.64
C SER A 109 29.15 17.50 -6.17
N GLU A 110 28.17 18.33 -5.81
CA GLU A 110 27.58 18.32 -4.47
C GLU A 110 26.59 17.15 -4.35
N VAL A 111 26.53 16.54 -3.17
CA VAL A 111 25.67 15.38 -2.88
C VAL A 111 24.85 15.66 -1.62
N LEU A 112 23.54 15.53 -1.74
CA LEU A 112 22.59 15.46 -0.64
C LEU A 112 21.99 14.05 -0.63
N VAL A 113 22.28 13.28 0.42
CA VAL A 113 21.56 12.05 0.74
C VAL A 113 20.49 12.41 1.75
N GLU A 114 19.25 12.45 1.30
CA GLU A 114 18.10 12.60 2.17
C GLU A 114 17.85 11.30 2.94
N GLU A 115 17.24 11.45 4.10
CA GLU A 115 16.70 10.30 4.80
C GLU A 115 15.65 9.67 3.91
N THR A 116 15.76 8.36 3.67
CA THR A 116 14.64 7.60 3.13
C THR A 116 13.56 7.77 4.17
N LYS A 117 12.67 8.75 3.96
CA LYS A 117 11.40 8.76 4.67
C LYS A 117 10.81 7.43 4.27
N GLU A 118 10.81 6.46 5.18
CA GLU A 118 9.80 5.42 5.11
C GLU A 118 8.52 6.22 4.94
N ALA A 119 7.98 6.19 3.73
CA ALA A 119 6.76 6.89 3.46
C ALA A 119 5.75 6.13 4.30
N GLU A 120 5.48 6.68 5.48
CA GLU A 120 4.53 6.14 6.40
C GLU A 120 3.23 6.06 5.63
N PHE A 121 2.77 4.83 5.44
CA PHE A 121 1.52 4.52 4.82
C PHE A 121 0.45 4.86 5.84
N ILE A 122 0.14 6.14 5.95
CA ILE A 122 -0.94 6.60 6.79
C ILE A 122 -2.23 6.16 6.09
N ASN A 123 -3.02 5.34 6.79
CA ASN A 123 -4.34 4.93 6.33
C ASN A 123 -5.25 6.16 6.50
N ASP A 124 -5.23 7.03 5.49
CA ASP A 124 -5.82 8.36 5.54
C ASP A 124 -7.27 8.32 5.08
N GLY A 125 -8.19 8.71 5.97
CA GLY A 125 -9.49 9.34 5.68
C GLY A 125 -10.57 8.57 4.92
N LEU A 126 -10.24 7.52 4.16
CA LEU A 126 -11.21 6.76 3.38
C LEU A 126 -12.03 5.84 4.29
N GLU A 127 -13.35 5.99 4.24
CA GLU A 127 -14.29 5.10 4.91
C GLU A 127 -14.68 3.96 3.95
N TYR A 128 -14.85 2.76 4.51
CA TYR A 128 -15.25 1.57 3.77
C TYR A 128 -16.57 1.02 4.31
N GLU A 129 -17.58 1.01 3.46
CA GLU A 129 -18.84 0.33 3.71
C GLU A 129 -18.82 -1.05 3.04
N TYR A 130 -18.94 -2.11 3.84
CA TYR A 130 -19.02 -3.48 3.34
C TYR A 130 -20.47 -3.86 3.09
N LEU A 131 -20.80 -4.08 1.82
CA LEU A 131 -22.15 -4.41 1.36
C LEU A 131 -22.23 -5.91 1.07
N ASN A 132 -23.16 -6.60 1.73
CA ASN A 132 -23.57 -7.94 1.31
C ASN A 132 -24.37 -7.80 0.01
N VAL A 133 -23.93 -8.47 -1.04
CA VAL A 133 -24.50 -8.30 -2.39
C VAL A 133 -24.85 -9.64 -3.06
N LEU A 134 -25.75 -9.58 -4.02
CA LEU A 134 -26.08 -10.67 -4.93
C LEU A 134 -25.08 -10.74 -6.09
N ARG A 135 -25.23 -11.74 -6.97
CA ARG A 135 -24.33 -11.95 -8.12
C ARG A 135 -24.32 -10.81 -9.11
N ASP A 136 -25.38 -10.01 -9.17
CA ASP A 136 -25.47 -8.81 -10.01
C ASP A 136 -24.98 -7.54 -9.28
N GLY A 137 -24.44 -7.67 -8.06
CA GLY A 137 -23.95 -6.57 -7.24
C GLY A 137 -25.05 -5.79 -6.52
N SER A 138 -26.32 -6.15 -6.67
CA SER A 138 -27.40 -5.51 -5.90
C SER A 138 -27.32 -5.89 -4.41
N PRO A 139 -27.69 -4.98 -3.47
CA PRO A 139 -27.69 -5.28 -2.05
C PRO A 139 -28.57 -6.48 -1.72
N LYS A 140 -28.06 -7.37 -0.87
CA LYS A 140 -28.78 -8.53 -0.36
C LYS A 140 -29.82 -8.06 0.67
N PRO A 141 -31.12 -8.34 0.49
CA PRO A 141 -32.14 -8.01 1.47
C PRO A 141 -31.86 -8.64 2.85
N ASP A 142 -32.23 -7.94 3.93
CA ASP A 142 -32.07 -8.48 5.30
C ASP A 142 -32.86 -9.77 5.54
N ASP A 143 -33.99 -9.93 4.85
CA ASP A 143 -34.85 -11.10 4.87
C ASP A 143 -34.51 -12.13 3.78
N PHE A 144 -33.31 -12.04 3.18
CA PHE A 144 -32.92 -12.94 2.12
C PHE A 144 -32.89 -14.38 2.61
N LEU A 145 -33.62 -15.23 1.89
CA LEU A 145 -33.88 -16.61 2.27
C LEU A 145 -32.57 -17.39 2.41
N SER A 146 -32.40 -18.12 3.52
CA SER A 146 -31.27 -19.02 3.63
C SER A 146 -31.44 -20.21 2.68
N LEU A 147 -30.34 -20.82 2.25
CA LEU A 147 -30.41 -22.04 1.44
C LEU A 147 -31.17 -23.18 2.18
N THR A 148 -31.14 -23.19 3.51
CA THR A 148 -31.90 -24.15 4.32
C THR A 148 -33.40 -23.90 4.17
N ASP A 149 -33.84 -22.66 4.33
CA ASP A 149 -35.26 -22.28 4.25
C ASP A 149 -35.81 -22.47 2.83
N TYR A 150 -35.00 -22.24 1.79
CA TYR A 150 -35.36 -22.52 0.41
C TYR A 150 -35.78 -23.97 0.17
N TYR A 151 -35.10 -24.93 0.79
CA TYR A 151 -35.46 -26.34 0.68
C TYR A 151 -36.70 -26.71 1.51
N GLU A 152 -37.18 -25.83 2.39
CA GLU A 152 -38.44 -26.00 3.11
C GLU A 152 -39.64 -25.42 2.34
N LEU A 153 -39.40 -24.57 1.33
CA LEU A 153 -40.43 -24.04 0.44
C LEU A 153 -41.06 -25.11 -0.46
N SER A 154 -42.30 -24.86 -0.89
CA SER A 154 -42.97 -25.62 -1.94
C SER A 154 -42.31 -25.40 -3.31
N ASP A 155 -42.53 -26.33 -4.25
CA ASP A 155 -41.95 -26.22 -5.60
C ASP A 155 -42.39 -24.92 -6.32
N GLU A 156 -43.62 -24.46 -6.10
CA GLU A 156 -44.13 -23.21 -6.67
C GLU A 156 -43.39 -21.98 -6.11
N GLU A 157 -43.17 -21.93 -4.80
CA GLU A 157 -42.43 -20.84 -4.14
C GLU A 157 -40.94 -20.84 -4.54
N ARG A 158 -40.34 -22.02 -4.72
CA ARG A 158 -38.94 -22.14 -5.16
C ARG A 158 -38.68 -21.53 -6.54
N THR A 159 -39.68 -21.48 -7.43
CA THR A 159 -39.52 -20.85 -8.75
C THR A 159 -39.36 -19.33 -8.68
N MET A 160 -39.63 -18.72 -7.53
CA MET A 160 -39.46 -17.27 -7.32
C MET A 160 -38.00 -16.88 -7.01
N TYR A 161 -37.12 -17.85 -6.75
CA TYR A 161 -35.72 -17.60 -6.39
C TYR A 161 -34.77 -18.28 -7.37
N ASP A 162 -33.69 -17.61 -7.73
CA ASP A 162 -32.55 -18.26 -8.39
C ASP A 162 -31.67 -18.92 -7.32
N ILE A 163 -31.62 -20.25 -7.32
CA ILE A 163 -30.80 -21.01 -6.37
C ILE A 163 -29.32 -20.62 -6.41
N ARG A 164 -28.84 -20.10 -7.55
CA ARG A 164 -27.45 -19.64 -7.68
C ARG A 164 -27.20 -18.43 -6.77
N ASP A 165 -28.15 -17.51 -6.67
CA ASP A 165 -28.04 -16.32 -5.82
C ASP A 165 -28.19 -16.69 -4.34
N LEU A 166 -29.02 -17.70 -4.03
CA LEU A 166 -29.14 -18.26 -2.67
C LEU A 166 -27.88 -18.99 -2.22
N SER A 167 -27.15 -19.60 -3.17
CA SER A 167 -25.90 -20.32 -2.93
C SER A 167 -24.65 -19.46 -3.12
N PHE A 168 -24.81 -18.14 -3.21
CA PHE A 168 -23.73 -17.19 -3.45
C PHE A 168 -23.49 -16.30 -2.23
N SER A 169 -22.22 -16.02 -1.94
CA SER A 169 -21.81 -15.04 -0.93
C SER A 169 -20.97 -13.94 -1.59
N GLY A 170 -21.51 -12.73 -1.67
CA GLY A 170 -20.83 -11.58 -2.26
C GLY A 170 -20.63 -10.48 -1.24
N HIS A 171 -19.42 -9.94 -1.18
CA HIS A 171 -19.09 -8.75 -0.40
C HIS A 171 -18.44 -7.73 -1.32
N LEU A 172 -19.12 -6.60 -1.47
CA LEU A 172 -18.63 -5.43 -2.19
C LEU A 172 -18.19 -4.38 -1.17
N VAL A 173 -17.18 -3.61 -1.52
CA VAL A 173 -16.76 -2.45 -0.74
C VAL A 173 -17.17 -1.19 -1.47
N LYS A 174 -17.77 -0.25 -0.75
CA LYS A 174 -18.01 1.10 -1.22
C LYS A 174 -17.12 2.05 -0.43
N VAL A 175 -16.50 2.99 -1.12
CA VAL A 175 -15.64 4.01 -0.53
C VAL A 175 -16.38 5.32 -0.36
N SER A 176 -16.06 6.03 0.72
CA SER A 176 -16.48 7.40 0.94
C SER A 176 -15.38 8.22 1.63
N GLY A 177 -15.47 9.53 1.52
CA GLY A 177 -14.59 10.47 2.20
C GLY A 177 -13.66 11.24 1.26
N LEU A 178 -13.77 11.11 -0.06
CA LEU A 178 -13.02 11.96 -0.99
C LEU A 178 -13.70 13.33 -1.14
N LYS A 179 -12.88 14.40 -1.23
CA LYS A 179 -13.33 15.78 -1.53
C LYS A 179 -13.93 15.92 -2.92
N ASP A 180 -13.38 15.20 -3.89
CA ASP A 180 -13.91 15.16 -5.26
C ASP A 180 -14.92 14.01 -5.39
N LYS A 181 -16.21 14.35 -5.32
CA LYS A 181 -17.29 13.36 -5.45
C LYS A 181 -17.39 12.74 -6.83
N ALA A 182 -16.93 13.41 -7.90
CA ALA A 182 -16.90 12.79 -9.22
C ALA A 182 -15.81 11.70 -9.29
N VAL A 183 -14.68 11.91 -8.61
CA VAL A 183 -13.66 10.87 -8.45
C VAL A 183 -14.16 9.75 -7.54
N GLU A 184 -14.82 10.07 -6.41
CA GLU A 184 -15.43 9.07 -5.51
C GLU A 184 -16.43 8.15 -6.23
N ASP A 185 -17.34 8.73 -7.01
CA ASP A 185 -18.32 7.97 -7.81
C ASP A 185 -17.62 7.05 -8.81
N LYS A 186 -16.58 7.56 -9.48
CA LYS A 186 -15.80 6.79 -10.45
C LYS A 186 -15.01 5.65 -9.80
N VAL A 187 -14.40 5.88 -8.63
CA VAL A 187 -13.73 4.84 -7.84
C VAL A 187 -14.72 3.73 -7.46
N ASN A 188 -15.91 4.11 -6.99
CA ASN A 188 -16.96 3.16 -6.64
C ASN A 188 -17.48 2.37 -7.87
N GLU A 189 -17.60 3.03 -9.03
CA GLU A 189 -17.93 2.35 -10.30
C GLU A 189 -16.87 1.32 -10.68
N LEU A 190 -15.57 1.67 -10.58
CA LEU A 190 -14.48 0.73 -10.84
C LEU A 190 -14.49 -0.47 -9.87
N ILE A 191 -14.75 -0.25 -8.57
CA ILE A 191 -14.83 -1.34 -7.59
C ILE A 191 -16.04 -2.26 -7.89
N PHE A 192 -17.17 -1.67 -8.29
CA PHE A 192 -18.34 -2.44 -8.71
C PHE A 192 -18.07 -3.26 -9.97
N ASP A 193 -17.49 -2.66 -11.01
CA ASP A 193 -17.14 -3.36 -12.25
C ASP A 193 -16.11 -4.48 -11.99
N PHE A 194 -15.14 -4.22 -11.12
CA PHE A 194 -14.18 -5.21 -10.65
C PHE A 194 -14.87 -6.39 -9.93
N TYR A 195 -15.85 -6.12 -9.08
CA TYR A 195 -16.67 -7.17 -8.48
C TYR A 195 -17.44 -7.97 -9.54
N ILE A 196 -18.12 -7.30 -10.49
CA ILE A 196 -18.92 -7.98 -11.54
C ILE A 196 -18.06 -8.83 -12.47
N LYS A 197 -16.84 -8.37 -12.81
CA LYS A 197 -15.83 -9.15 -13.54
C LYS A 197 -15.58 -10.48 -12.81
N ASN A 198 -15.37 -10.42 -11.50
CA ASN A 198 -14.96 -11.55 -10.66
C ASN A 198 -16.09 -12.50 -10.25
N VAL A 199 -17.34 -12.02 -10.15
CA VAL A 199 -18.51 -12.92 -9.97
C VAL A 199 -18.68 -13.86 -11.17
N ASN A 200 -18.38 -13.37 -12.36
CA ASN A 200 -18.58 -14.12 -13.59
C ASN A 200 -17.33 -14.88 -14.05
N GLY A 201 -16.14 -14.38 -13.70
CA GLY A 201 -14.86 -14.98 -14.06
C GLY A 201 -14.35 -15.94 -13.00
N VAL A 202 -14.56 -17.25 -13.20
CA VAL A 202 -13.36 -18.09 -13.07
C VAL A 202 -12.75 -18.09 -14.45
N PRO A 203 -11.46 -17.73 -14.58
CA PRO A 203 -10.83 -17.78 -15.87
C PRO A 203 -11.07 -19.15 -16.50
N GLU A 204 -11.53 -19.19 -17.76
CA GLU A 204 -11.74 -20.44 -18.51
C GLU A 204 -10.40 -21.08 -18.89
N ASN A 205 -9.46 -21.15 -17.96
CA ASN A 205 -8.14 -21.66 -18.22
C ASN A 205 -8.22 -23.15 -18.59
N GLU A 206 -7.79 -23.48 -19.81
CA GLU A 206 -7.79 -24.85 -20.33
C GLU A 206 -6.99 -25.81 -19.43
N GLY A 207 -5.87 -25.37 -18.84
CA GLY A 207 -5.04 -26.21 -17.96
C GLY A 207 -5.70 -26.53 -16.62
N PHE A 208 -6.44 -25.56 -16.06
CA PHE A 208 -7.24 -25.79 -14.86
C PHE A 208 -8.47 -26.66 -15.13
N ARG A 209 -9.14 -26.44 -16.28
CA ARG A 209 -10.18 -27.34 -16.78
C ARG A 209 -9.63 -28.75 -16.91
N GLU A 210 -8.48 -28.98 -17.54
CA GLU A 210 -7.90 -30.33 -17.67
C GLU A 210 -7.62 -31.01 -16.30
N LEU A 211 -7.15 -30.26 -15.31
CA LEU A 211 -6.95 -30.75 -13.93
C LEU A 211 -8.26 -31.16 -13.23
N ILE A 212 -9.36 -30.46 -13.53
CA ILE A 212 -10.66 -30.63 -12.87
C ILE A 212 -11.61 -31.54 -13.67
N THR A 213 -11.77 -31.36 -14.97
CA THR A 213 -12.81 -31.99 -15.80
C THR A 213 -12.71 -33.51 -15.89
N ASP A 214 -11.52 -34.09 -15.67
CA ASP A 214 -11.35 -35.54 -15.70
C ASP A 214 -11.84 -36.22 -14.40
N ASN A 215 -11.96 -35.49 -13.29
CA ASN A 215 -12.27 -36.07 -11.97
C ASN A 215 -13.31 -35.30 -11.13
N TYR A 216 -13.74 -34.11 -11.56
CA TYR A 216 -14.55 -33.18 -10.79
C TYR A 216 -15.64 -32.56 -11.67
N VAL A 217 -16.80 -32.33 -11.07
CA VAL A 217 -17.93 -31.66 -11.70
C VAL A 217 -18.28 -30.45 -10.85
N GLU A 218 -18.46 -29.31 -11.51
CA GLU A 218 -18.94 -28.09 -10.84
C GLU A 218 -20.30 -28.38 -10.19
N VAL A 219 -20.44 -28.00 -8.92
CA VAL A 219 -21.64 -28.29 -8.15
C VAL A 219 -22.75 -27.34 -8.59
N HIS A 220 -23.46 -27.69 -9.66
CA HIS A 220 -24.70 -27.00 -10.02
C HIS A 220 -25.84 -27.57 -9.15
N GLY A 221 -26.54 -26.69 -8.42
CA GLY A 221 -27.47 -26.99 -7.31
C GLY A 221 -28.72 -27.87 -7.57
N ASN A 222 -28.71 -28.82 -8.50
CA ASN A 222 -29.86 -29.67 -8.84
C ASN A 222 -29.83 -31.08 -8.21
N HIS A 223 -29.03 -31.33 -7.17
CA HIS A 223 -29.03 -32.66 -6.51
C HIS A 223 -30.11 -32.76 -5.42
N GLU A 224 -31.32 -33.17 -5.84
CA GLU A 224 -32.55 -33.29 -5.03
C GLU A 224 -32.49 -34.17 -3.77
N ALA A 225 -31.45 -34.97 -3.51
CA ALA A 225 -31.60 -36.10 -2.59
C ALA A 225 -30.70 -36.17 -1.35
N SER A 226 -29.61 -35.39 -1.18
CA SER A 226 -28.81 -35.58 0.05
C SER A 226 -27.91 -34.47 0.60
N GLN A 227 -27.75 -33.28 0.01
CA GLN A 227 -26.65 -32.39 0.48
C GLN A 227 -27.02 -30.92 0.63
N ARG A 228 -27.17 -30.55 1.90
CA ARG A 228 -27.62 -29.25 2.43
C ARG A 228 -26.51 -28.19 2.58
N ARG A 229 -25.38 -28.22 1.86
CA ARG A 229 -24.16 -27.59 2.42
C ARG A 229 -23.16 -26.87 1.52
N TYR A 230 -23.49 -26.47 0.30
CA TYR A 230 -22.46 -25.83 -0.53
C TYR A 230 -22.93 -24.48 -1.06
N ILE A 231 -22.36 -23.42 -0.48
CA ILE A 231 -22.19 -22.14 -1.17
C ILE A 231 -21.28 -22.46 -2.36
N THR A 232 -21.75 -22.19 -3.57
CA THR A 232 -21.08 -22.68 -4.77
C THR A 232 -19.99 -21.71 -5.22
N ASN A 233 -20.22 -20.41 -5.00
CA ASN A 233 -19.32 -19.32 -5.38
C ASN A 233 -19.34 -18.23 -4.30
N GLU A 234 -18.16 -17.76 -3.94
CA GLU A 234 -17.97 -16.63 -3.04
C GLU A 234 -17.09 -15.59 -3.74
N VAL A 235 -17.40 -14.30 -3.57
CA VAL A 235 -16.57 -13.19 -4.03
C VAL A 235 -16.50 -12.16 -2.94
N TYR A 236 -15.30 -11.92 -2.42
CA TYR A 236 -15.06 -10.93 -1.39
C TYR A 236 -14.08 -9.88 -1.90
N VAL A 237 -14.56 -8.66 -2.14
CA VAL A 237 -13.68 -7.52 -2.39
C VAL A 237 -13.27 -6.94 -1.06
N HIS A 238 -11.96 -6.82 -0.82
CA HIS A 238 -11.43 -6.14 0.36
C HIS A 238 -10.43 -5.05 -0.04
N PRO A 239 -10.37 -3.94 0.70
CA PRO A 239 -9.23 -3.04 0.61
C PRO A 239 -7.99 -3.73 1.20
N THR A 240 -6.89 -3.72 0.47
CA THR A 240 -5.58 -4.11 1.01
C THR A 240 -4.89 -2.94 1.70
N GLY A 241 -5.26 -1.71 1.30
CA GLY A 241 -4.95 -0.47 2.00
C GLY A 241 -5.26 0.76 1.16
N THR A 242 -5.37 1.89 1.85
CA THR A 242 -5.30 3.23 1.24
C THR A 242 -3.98 3.87 1.62
N TYR A 243 -3.30 4.39 0.62
CA TYR A 243 -1.93 4.86 0.69
C TYR A 243 -1.85 6.27 0.14
N ASN A 244 -2.33 7.22 0.94
CA ASN A 244 -2.49 8.64 0.60
C ASN A 244 -3.40 8.86 -0.63
N ASN A 245 -2.89 8.68 -1.86
CA ASN A 245 -3.70 8.87 -3.06
C ASN A 245 -3.88 7.59 -3.88
N ILE A 246 -3.61 6.42 -3.29
CA ILE A 246 -3.82 5.14 -3.97
C ILE A 246 -4.72 4.29 -3.09
N ALA A 247 -5.76 3.70 -3.67
CA ALA A 247 -6.51 2.63 -3.03
C ALA A 247 -6.24 1.32 -3.76
N SER A 248 -5.85 0.31 -3.01
CA SER A 248 -5.63 -1.04 -3.52
C SER A 248 -6.70 -1.97 -2.98
N PHE A 249 -7.30 -2.76 -3.85
CA PHE A 249 -8.30 -3.77 -3.52
C PHE A 249 -7.87 -5.11 -4.10
N TRP A 250 -8.24 -6.17 -3.39
CA TRP A 250 -8.19 -7.52 -3.90
C TRP A 250 -9.58 -8.14 -3.85
N ALA A 251 -9.91 -8.97 -4.82
CA ALA A 251 -11.07 -9.84 -4.77
C ALA A 251 -10.58 -11.25 -4.47
N GLU A 252 -11.11 -11.89 -3.43
CA GLU A 252 -10.96 -13.32 -3.19
C GLU A 252 -12.18 -14.04 -3.76
N MET A 253 -11.98 -14.98 -4.68
CA MET A 253 -13.03 -15.82 -5.25
C MET A 253 -12.86 -17.25 -4.81
N VAL A 254 -13.91 -17.83 -4.23
CA VAL A 254 -13.92 -19.23 -3.82
C VAL A 254 -14.96 -19.99 -4.64
N LYS A 255 -14.50 -20.98 -5.42
CA LYS A 255 -15.38 -21.93 -6.12
C LYS A 255 -15.26 -23.32 -5.55
N HIS A 256 -16.38 -23.99 -5.39
CA HIS A 256 -16.46 -25.31 -4.78
C HIS A 256 -16.74 -26.40 -5.83
N TYR A 257 -15.82 -27.36 -5.96
CA TYR A 257 -15.92 -28.48 -6.91
C TYR A 257 -16.15 -29.81 -6.19
N ASP A 258 -17.02 -30.68 -6.73
CA ASP A 258 -17.25 -32.02 -6.18
C ASP A 258 -16.32 -33.05 -6.83
N ASN A 259 -15.69 -33.89 -5.99
CA ASN A 259 -14.84 -34.99 -6.42
C ASN A 259 -15.66 -36.18 -6.92
N VAL A 260 -15.81 -36.29 -8.24
CA VAL A 260 -16.53 -37.39 -8.89
C VAL A 260 -15.79 -38.72 -8.75
N SER A 261 -14.46 -38.70 -8.74
CA SER A 261 -13.64 -39.92 -8.65
C SER A 261 -13.80 -40.65 -7.31
N GLY A 262 -14.13 -39.93 -6.23
CA GLY A 262 -14.44 -40.50 -4.91
C GLY A 262 -15.78 -41.27 -4.85
N ARG A 263 -16.75 -40.90 -5.70
CA ARG A 263 -18.11 -41.49 -5.67
C ARG A 263 -18.14 -42.97 -6.10
N ALA A 264 -17.22 -43.40 -6.95
CA ALA A 264 -17.25 -44.74 -7.54
C ALA A 264 -16.90 -45.88 -6.55
N SER A 265 -16.28 -45.57 -5.41
CA SER A 265 -15.79 -46.60 -4.46
C SER A 265 -16.72 -46.89 -3.28
N SER A 266 -17.79 -46.11 -3.09
CA SER A 266 -18.60 -46.22 -1.88
C SER A 266 -20.10 -46.02 -2.07
N GLU A 267 -20.78 -46.97 -2.73
CA GLU A 267 -22.25 -47.05 -2.66
C GLU A 267 -22.78 -47.34 -1.24
N ASN A 268 -21.91 -47.63 -0.27
CA ASN A 268 -22.29 -48.05 1.09
C ASN A 268 -21.61 -47.31 2.25
N SER A 269 -20.79 -46.27 2.01
CA SER A 269 -20.27 -45.46 3.11
C SER A 269 -20.82 -44.04 3.01
N SER A 270 -21.31 -43.54 4.14
CA SER A 270 -21.73 -42.17 4.42
C SER A 270 -20.57 -41.15 4.34
N VAL A 271 -19.69 -41.31 3.36
CA VAL A 271 -18.56 -40.42 3.12
C VAL A 271 -19.15 -39.16 2.51
N VAL A 272 -19.12 -38.10 3.32
CA VAL A 272 -19.41 -36.73 2.92
C VAL A 272 -18.58 -36.45 1.67
N PRO A 273 -19.17 -36.03 0.54
CA PRO A 273 -18.39 -35.76 -0.65
C PRO A 273 -17.37 -34.69 -0.34
N TYR A 274 -16.21 -34.94 -0.93
CA TYR A 274 -15.05 -34.13 -0.74
C TYR A 274 -15.18 -32.95 -1.69
N VAL A 275 -15.61 -31.81 -1.14
CA VAL A 275 -15.65 -30.55 -1.89
C VAL A 275 -14.28 -29.91 -1.78
N ILE A 276 -13.71 -29.58 -2.94
CA ILE A 276 -12.44 -28.88 -3.04
C ILE A 276 -12.72 -27.40 -3.30
N PRO A 277 -12.39 -26.51 -2.36
CA PRO A 277 -12.40 -25.08 -2.62
C PRO A 277 -11.21 -24.73 -3.51
N VAL A 278 -11.48 -23.96 -4.54
CA VAL A 278 -10.48 -23.35 -5.41
C VAL A 278 -10.57 -21.87 -5.16
N ILE A 279 -9.47 -21.31 -4.67
CA ILE A 279 -9.34 -19.91 -4.35
C ILE A 279 -8.57 -19.26 -5.51
N TYR A 280 -9.08 -18.14 -5.98
CA TYR A 280 -8.44 -17.25 -6.95
C TYR A 280 -8.46 -15.83 -6.38
N THR A 281 -7.50 -15.00 -6.77
CA THR A 281 -7.35 -13.61 -6.34
C THR A 281 -7.19 -12.73 -7.56
N ASP A 282 -8.00 -11.69 -7.67
CA ASP A 282 -7.82 -10.61 -8.66
C ASP A 282 -7.50 -9.33 -7.89
N THR A 283 -6.92 -8.35 -8.55
CA THR A 283 -6.53 -7.09 -7.90
C THR A 283 -6.89 -5.87 -8.73
N ILE A 284 -7.14 -4.75 -8.06
CA ILE A 284 -7.29 -3.45 -8.71
C ILE A 284 -6.63 -2.37 -7.85
N ASN A 285 -5.85 -1.51 -8.49
CA ASN A 285 -5.18 -0.38 -7.86
C ASN A 285 -5.70 0.88 -8.52
N ILE A 286 -6.13 1.87 -7.73
CA ILE A 286 -6.85 3.05 -8.22
C ILE A 286 -6.14 4.30 -7.70
N ASP A 287 -5.83 5.22 -8.61
CA ASP A 287 -5.35 6.56 -8.28
C ASP A 287 -6.53 7.42 -7.80
N LEU A 288 -6.55 7.74 -6.51
CA LEU A 288 -7.60 8.54 -5.87
C LEU A 288 -7.59 10.01 -6.27
N ASN A 289 -6.58 10.49 -7.00
CA ASN A 289 -6.63 11.83 -7.60
C ASN A 289 -7.52 11.89 -8.85
N THR A 290 -7.61 10.78 -9.59
CA THR A 290 -8.19 10.75 -10.95
C THR A 290 -9.29 9.71 -11.12
N GLY A 291 -9.37 8.75 -10.19
CA GLY A 291 -10.21 7.56 -10.28
C GLY A 291 -9.82 6.68 -11.46
N GLU A 292 -8.57 6.68 -11.90
CA GLU A 292 -8.06 5.79 -12.96
C GLU A 292 -7.38 4.56 -12.36
N VAL A 293 -7.40 3.45 -13.10
CA VAL A 293 -6.66 2.24 -12.74
C VAL A 293 -5.16 2.48 -12.91
N ILE A 294 -4.38 2.01 -11.94
CA ILE A 294 -2.91 2.01 -11.97
C ILE A 294 -2.46 0.62 -12.41
N GLU A 295 -1.79 0.54 -13.56
CA GLU A 295 -1.20 -0.71 -14.04
C GLU A 295 0.17 -0.95 -13.38
N LEU A 296 0.66 -2.19 -13.36
CA LEU A 296 1.95 -2.49 -12.72
C LEU A 296 3.10 -1.70 -13.37
N GLY A 297 3.08 -1.59 -14.70
CA GLY A 297 4.07 -0.84 -15.45
C GLY A 297 4.08 0.66 -15.15
N ASP A 298 2.95 1.23 -14.73
CA ASP A 298 2.85 2.64 -14.36
C ASP A 298 3.62 3.01 -13.10
N LEU A 299 3.92 2.00 -12.28
CA LEU A 299 4.70 2.16 -11.06
C LEU A 299 6.19 2.30 -11.32
N PHE A 300 6.65 2.14 -12.56
CA PHE A 300 8.07 2.22 -12.93
C PHE A 300 8.37 3.45 -13.79
N ARG A 301 9.63 3.87 -13.78
CA ARG A 301 10.12 4.96 -14.64
C ARG A 301 9.93 4.60 -16.11
N GLU A 302 9.64 5.60 -16.93
CA GLU A 302 9.53 5.42 -18.37
C GLU A 302 10.80 4.79 -18.95
N GLY A 303 10.62 3.74 -19.77
CA GLY A 303 11.73 3.00 -20.39
C GLY A 303 12.37 1.93 -19.52
N TYR A 304 11.97 1.78 -18.25
CA TYR A 304 12.43 0.69 -17.39
C TYR A 304 11.82 -0.66 -17.80
N ASP A 305 12.64 -1.70 -17.90
CA ASP A 305 12.17 -3.07 -18.19
C ASP A 305 11.62 -3.72 -16.91
N TRP A 306 10.45 -3.23 -16.49
CA TRP A 306 9.80 -3.67 -15.27
C TRP A 306 9.42 -5.16 -15.33
N LYS A 307 9.08 -5.70 -16.51
CA LYS A 307 8.77 -7.13 -16.66
C LYS A 307 9.98 -8.00 -16.36
N ALA A 308 11.16 -7.64 -16.86
CA ALA A 308 12.39 -8.36 -16.54
C ALA A 308 12.71 -8.29 -15.04
N TYR A 309 12.57 -7.12 -14.42
CA TYR A 309 12.77 -6.94 -12.98
C TYR A 309 11.80 -7.81 -12.15
N VAL A 310 10.49 -7.71 -12.41
CA VAL A 310 9.46 -8.49 -11.70
C VAL A 310 9.71 -9.99 -11.89
N THR A 311 10.04 -10.42 -13.12
CA THR A 311 10.37 -11.83 -13.42
C THR A 311 11.56 -12.30 -12.60
N GLU A 312 12.66 -11.55 -12.57
CA GLU A 312 13.86 -11.91 -11.79
C GLU A 312 13.54 -12.07 -10.30
N LYS A 313 12.80 -11.12 -9.72
CA LYS A 313 12.44 -11.17 -8.31
C LYS A 313 11.45 -12.29 -8.00
N ALA A 314 10.46 -12.52 -8.86
CA ALA A 314 9.55 -13.65 -8.74
C ALA A 314 10.31 -14.99 -8.79
N GLN A 315 11.32 -15.13 -9.67
CA GLN A 315 12.18 -16.32 -9.75
C GLN A 315 12.92 -16.57 -8.46
N TYR A 316 13.43 -15.51 -7.83
CA TYR A 316 14.06 -15.63 -6.53
C TYR A 316 13.10 -16.19 -5.47
N TYR A 317 11.91 -15.59 -5.30
CA TYR A 317 10.93 -16.05 -4.30
C TYR A 317 10.41 -17.46 -4.57
N VAL A 318 10.13 -17.78 -5.83
CA VAL A 318 9.63 -19.10 -6.22
C VAL A 318 10.70 -20.18 -6.05
N SER A 319 11.98 -19.87 -6.32
CA SER A 319 13.07 -20.84 -6.18
C SER A 319 13.22 -21.37 -4.76
N ASP A 320 13.02 -20.51 -3.76
CA ASP A 320 13.05 -20.88 -2.33
C ASP A 320 11.89 -21.85 -2.01
N ARG A 321 10.70 -21.56 -2.52
CA ARG A 321 9.52 -22.43 -2.36
C ARG A 321 9.66 -23.76 -3.08
N ILE A 322 10.25 -23.79 -4.26
CA ILE A 322 10.59 -25.04 -4.96
C ILE A 322 11.56 -25.87 -4.12
N ALA A 323 12.58 -25.23 -3.51
CA ALA A 323 13.52 -25.91 -2.64
C ALA A 323 12.82 -26.51 -1.41
N GLU A 324 12.00 -25.73 -0.69
CA GLU A 324 11.19 -26.20 0.45
C GLU A 324 10.27 -27.37 0.06
N ALA A 325 9.60 -27.26 -1.08
CA ALA A 325 8.70 -28.30 -1.57
C ALA A 325 9.46 -29.59 -1.89
N LYS A 326 10.63 -29.48 -2.52
CA LYS A 326 11.51 -30.60 -2.84
C LYS A 326 12.04 -31.28 -1.58
N GLU A 327 12.40 -30.52 -0.55
CA GLU A 327 12.78 -31.06 0.77
C GLU A 327 11.62 -31.82 1.42
N ALA A 328 10.38 -31.38 1.21
CA ALA A 328 9.17 -32.07 1.62
C ALA A 328 8.75 -33.26 0.72
N GLY A 329 9.56 -33.61 -0.30
CA GLY A 329 9.26 -34.70 -1.23
C GLY A 329 8.16 -34.38 -2.26
N ARG A 330 7.83 -33.10 -2.44
CA ARG A 330 6.88 -32.60 -3.44
C ARG A 330 7.66 -32.14 -4.68
N THR A 331 7.04 -32.29 -5.85
CA THR A 331 7.56 -31.71 -7.10
C THR A 331 6.68 -30.53 -7.46
N ILE A 332 7.29 -29.37 -7.69
CA ILE A 332 6.59 -28.16 -8.13
C ILE A 332 7.34 -27.64 -9.36
N ASN A 333 6.61 -27.43 -10.46
CA ASN A 333 7.12 -26.81 -11.67
C ASN A 333 6.49 -25.43 -11.79
N TYR A 334 7.31 -24.39 -11.90
CA TYR A 334 6.86 -23.04 -12.19
C TYR A 334 7.49 -22.56 -13.48
N THR A 335 6.64 -22.10 -14.39
CA THR A 335 7.02 -21.26 -15.52
C THR A 335 6.06 -20.09 -15.51
N PHE A 336 6.53 -18.93 -15.06
CA PHE A 336 5.75 -17.70 -15.13
C PHE A 336 6.33 -16.80 -16.20
N GLU A 337 5.42 -16.23 -16.99
CA GLU A 337 5.67 -15.11 -17.88
C GLU A 337 4.92 -13.93 -17.26
N ILE A 338 5.63 -12.84 -16.96
CA ILE A 338 5.00 -11.62 -16.46
C ILE A 338 4.34 -10.91 -17.64
N THR A 339 3.02 -10.87 -17.62
CA THR A 339 2.20 -10.18 -18.60
C THR A 339 1.85 -8.76 -18.14
N ASP A 340 1.21 -7.97 -19.01
CA ASP A 340 0.78 -6.61 -18.65
C ASP A 340 -0.39 -6.61 -17.65
N ASP A 341 -1.15 -7.71 -17.60
CA ASP A 341 -2.33 -7.93 -16.75
C ASP A 341 -2.02 -8.76 -15.50
N VAL A 342 -0.75 -8.83 -15.08
CA VAL A 342 -0.40 -9.54 -13.84
C VAL A 342 -1.03 -8.85 -12.64
N ASP A 343 -1.67 -9.64 -11.78
CA ASP A 343 -2.28 -9.16 -10.56
C ASP A 343 -1.23 -8.66 -9.57
N PHE A 344 -1.49 -7.50 -8.98
CA PHE A 344 -0.66 -6.94 -7.92
C PHE A 344 -1.46 -6.01 -7.01
N TYR A 345 -0.99 -5.84 -5.79
CA TYR A 345 -1.44 -4.73 -4.96
C TYR A 345 -0.27 -4.07 -4.23
N LEU A 346 -0.46 -2.82 -3.82
CA LEU A 346 0.53 -2.07 -3.07
C LEU A 346 0.44 -2.39 -1.58
N HIS A 347 1.58 -2.45 -0.89
CA HIS A 347 1.61 -2.63 0.56
C HIS A 347 2.73 -1.81 1.18
N PRO A 348 2.74 -1.61 2.51
CA PRO A 348 3.71 -0.72 3.12
C PRO A 348 5.19 -1.03 2.89
N GLY A 349 5.49 -2.27 2.52
CA GLY A 349 6.85 -2.74 2.27
C GLY A 349 7.18 -2.94 0.78
N GLY A 350 6.28 -2.62 -0.15
CA GLY A 350 6.50 -2.88 -1.56
C GLY A 350 5.25 -3.18 -2.39
N ILE A 351 5.46 -3.93 -3.48
CA ILE A 351 4.43 -4.42 -4.37
C ILE A 351 4.27 -5.92 -4.12
N GLN A 352 3.06 -6.40 -3.90
CA GLN A 352 2.77 -7.83 -3.82
C GLN A 352 2.18 -8.29 -5.16
N VAL A 353 2.90 -9.12 -5.90
CA VAL A 353 2.49 -9.66 -7.20
C VAL A 353 1.95 -11.07 -7.03
N TYR A 354 0.77 -11.31 -7.61
CA TYR A 354 0.05 -12.57 -7.56
C TYR A 354 0.25 -13.35 -8.85
N PHE A 355 0.61 -14.63 -8.69
CA PHE A 355 0.70 -15.59 -9.77
C PHE A 355 -0.47 -16.53 -9.66
N ASN A 356 -1.54 -16.13 -10.34
CA ASN A 356 -2.73 -16.94 -10.48
C ASN A 356 -2.44 -18.20 -11.29
N LEU A 357 -3.40 -19.13 -11.26
CA LEU A 357 -3.30 -20.41 -11.98
C LEU A 357 -3.05 -20.24 -13.48
N GLU A 358 -3.40 -19.07 -14.03
CA GLU A 358 -3.14 -18.73 -15.43
C GLU A 358 -1.66 -18.53 -15.74
N CYS A 359 -0.86 -18.13 -14.76
CA CYS A 359 0.57 -17.92 -14.89
C CYS A 359 1.38 -19.24 -14.90
N GLY A 360 0.75 -20.39 -15.13
CA GLY A 360 1.43 -21.66 -15.40
C GLY A 360 2.11 -22.33 -14.20
N GLY A 361 1.72 -21.98 -12.97
CA GLY A 361 2.23 -22.62 -11.76
C GLY A 361 1.41 -23.87 -11.38
N GLU A 362 1.97 -25.06 -11.58
CA GLU A 362 1.40 -26.29 -10.99
C GLU A 362 1.70 -26.29 -9.49
N MET A 363 0.80 -25.75 -8.67
CA MET A 363 1.00 -25.72 -7.23
C MET A 363 0.59 -27.05 -6.64
N GLY A 364 1.56 -27.75 -6.06
CA GLY A 364 1.34 -29.05 -5.44
C GLY A 364 0.28 -28.97 -4.35
N ILE A 365 -0.68 -29.90 -4.39
CA ILE A 365 -1.79 -30.07 -3.44
C ILE A 365 -1.23 -30.32 -2.03
N GLY A 366 -0.92 -29.24 -1.31
CA GLY A 366 -0.50 -29.27 0.08
C GLY A 366 -1.70 -29.24 1.01
N GLY A 367 -2.48 -30.32 1.03
CA GLY A 367 -3.70 -30.39 1.84
C GLY A 367 -4.89 -29.68 1.20
N ASN A 368 -5.45 -30.25 0.13
CA ASN A 368 -6.78 -29.96 -0.42
C ASN A 368 -7.11 -28.51 -0.81
N THR A 369 -6.14 -27.60 -0.78
CA THR A 369 -6.27 -26.21 -1.25
C THR A 369 -5.17 -25.93 -2.27
N ILE A 370 -5.55 -25.28 -3.36
CA ILE A 370 -4.64 -24.72 -4.35
C ILE A 370 -4.34 -23.30 -3.89
N VAL A 371 -3.09 -22.99 -3.54
CA VAL A 371 -2.68 -21.72 -2.90
C VAL A 371 -1.76 -20.96 -3.82
N GLU A 372 -2.12 -19.74 -4.22
CA GLU A 372 -1.39 -18.84 -5.13
C GLU A 372 0.09 -18.61 -4.83
N GLY A 373 0.86 -18.42 -5.91
CA GLY A 373 2.22 -17.92 -5.82
C GLY A 373 2.19 -16.43 -5.55
N VAL A 374 2.96 -15.98 -4.56
CA VAL A 374 3.07 -14.55 -4.23
C VAL A 374 4.53 -14.16 -4.20
N ALA A 375 4.89 -13.09 -4.90
CA ALA A 375 6.19 -12.43 -4.77
C ALA A 375 6.01 -11.04 -4.16
N ARG A 376 6.87 -10.69 -3.20
CA ARG A 376 6.92 -9.35 -2.60
C ARG A 376 8.11 -8.61 -3.16
N LEU A 377 7.86 -7.53 -3.88
CA LEU A 377 8.88 -6.70 -4.49
C LEU A 377 9.09 -5.48 -3.60
N PRO A 378 10.26 -5.31 -2.96
CA PRO A 378 10.51 -4.07 -2.23
C PRO A 378 10.45 -2.89 -3.18
N TYR A 379 10.06 -1.72 -2.66
CA TYR A 379 10.17 -0.48 -3.42
C TYR A 379 11.62 -0.23 -3.81
N THR A 380 11.81 0.27 -5.03
CA THR A 380 13.13 0.63 -5.58
C THR A 380 13.02 1.98 -6.25
N ASP A 381 14.15 2.59 -6.58
CA ASP A 381 14.17 3.93 -7.19
C ASP A 381 13.64 3.93 -8.62
N ASP A 382 13.77 2.79 -9.29
CA ASP A 382 13.18 2.59 -10.60
C ASP A 382 11.65 2.61 -10.54
N MET A 383 11.06 2.58 -9.35
CA MET A 383 9.64 2.80 -9.13
C MET A 383 9.33 4.27 -8.88
N VAL A 384 8.30 4.78 -9.54
CA VAL A 384 7.80 6.16 -9.45
C VAL A 384 6.56 6.30 -8.57
N VAL A 385 6.23 5.26 -7.77
CA VAL A 385 5.08 5.24 -6.84
C VAL A 385 5.02 6.54 -6.04
N TRP A 386 6.16 6.93 -5.47
CA TRP A 386 6.28 8.08 -4.58
C TRP A 386 6.25 9.43 -5.28
N THR A 387 6.71 9.50 -6.53
CA THR A 387 6.77 10.77 -7.27
C THR A 387 5.51 11.02 -8.10
N LYS A 388 4.83 9.95 -8.52
CA LYS A 388 3.68 10.02 -9.43
C LYS A 388 2.37 10.00 -8.68
N TYR A 389 2.25 9.17 -7.65
CA TYR A 389 0.96 8.90 -7.01
C TYR A 389 0.91 9.43 -5.57
N TYR A 390 2.00 9.32 -4.81
CA TYR A 390 2.02 9.84 -3.45
C TYR A 390 2.35 11.35 -3.41
N ASN A 391 1.41 12.18 -2.98
CA ASN A 391 1.68 13.57 -2.66
C ASN A 391 1.13 13.91 -1.28
N PRO A 392 1.96 13.97 -0.24
CA PRO A 392 1.47 14.10 1.12
C PRO A 392 1.10 15.54 1.48
N GLU A 393 1.19 16.48 0.52
CA GLU A 393 0.66 17.84 0.64
C GLU A 393 -0.76 17.96 0.08
N VAL A 394 -1.24 16.94 -0.64
CA VAL A 394 -2.60 16.89 -1.18
C VAL A 394 -3.46 16.13 -0.20
N ASP A 395 -4.26 16.86 0.57
CA ASP A 395 -5.32 16.26 1.36
C ASP A 395 -6.54 16.00 0.46
N LEU A 396 -6.70 14.74 0.04
CA LEU A 396 -7.82 14.28 -0.77
C LEU A 396 -9.11 14.06 0.02
N TYR A 397 -9.05 14.07 1.34
CA TYR A 397 -10.12 13.56 2.18
C TYR A 397 -10.96 14.67 2.76
N GLU A 398 -12.29 14.57 2.63
CA GLU A 398 -13.15 15.35 3.50
C GLU A 398 -12.87 14.88 4.91
N THR A 399 -12.32 15.75 5.77
CA THR A 399 -12.46 15.53 7.21
C THR A 399 -13.94 15.77 7.50
N PRO A 400 -14.76 14.73 7.71
CA PRO A 400 -16.19 14.93 7.86
C PRO A 400 -16.37 15.63 9.19
N VAL A 401 -16.62 16.94 9.16
CA VAL A 401 -17.07 17.65 10.36
C VAL A 401 -18.52 17.25 10.54
N ILE A 402 -18.76 16.18 11.29
CA ILE A 402 -20.11 15.77 11.63
C ILE A 402 -20.67 16.85 12.55
N VAL A 403 -21.52 17.71 11.98
CA VAL A 403 -22.27 18.69 12.75
C VAL A 403 -23.46 17.97 13.35
N ILE A 404 -23.36 17.65 14.63
CA ILE A 404 -24.52 17.18 15.37
C ILE A 404 -25.53 18.32 15.46
N THR A 405 -26.81 17.99 15.37
CA THR A 405 -27.94 18.88 15.60
C THR A 405 -28.98 18.13 16.45
N GLU A 406 -30.04 18.81 16.90
CA GLU A 406 -31.16 18.13 17.59
C GLU A 406 -31.92 17.16 16.67
N GLU A 407 -31.71 17.25 15.35
CA GLU A 407 -32.32 16.38 14.34
C GLU A 407 -31.42 15.21 13.94
N SER A 408 -30.16 15.18 14.41
CA SER A 408 -29.21 14.10 14.10
C SER A 408 -29.70 12.76 14.64
N THR A 409 -29.49 11.72 13.86
CA THR A 409 -29.78 10.34 14.23
C THR A 409 -28.80 9.83 15.30
N GLU A 410 -29.20 8.78 16.02
CA GLU A 410 -28.32 8.13 17.01
C GLU A 410 -27.02 7.63 16.37
N GLU A 411 -27.09 7.18 15.10
CA GLU A 411 -25.94 6.72 14.33
C GLU A 411 -24.96 7.85 14.03
N GLU A 412 -25.43 9.01 13.54
CA GLU A 412 -24.58 10.19 13.30
C GLU A 412 -23.91 10.68 14.59
N ILE A 413 -24.64 10.69 15.70
CA ILE A 413 -24.09 11.08 17.02
C ILE A 413 -23.03 10.09 17.49
N PHE A 414 -23.29 8.79 17.30
CA PHE A 414 -22.34 7.77 17.69
C PHE A 414 -21.08 7.79 16.83
N ASP A 415 -21.20 8.08 15.53
CA ASP A 415 -20.06 8.26 14.63
C ASP A 415 -19.23 9.50 15.00
N PHE A 416 -19.88 10.62 15.34
CA PHE A 416 -19.20 11.80 15.86
C PHE A 416 -18.40 11.49 17.14
N TRP A 417 -18.97 10.71 18.07
CA TRP A 417 -18.25 10.25 19.25
C TRP A 417 -17.06 9.35 18.90
N LYS A 418 -17.22 8.39 17.98
CA LYS A 418 -16.13 7.50 17.55
C LYS A 418 -14.98 8.28 16.95
N LYS A 419 -15.25 9.27 16.09
CA LYS A 419 -14.22 10.14 15.49
C LYS A 419 -13.48 10.94 16.56
N ALA A 420 -14.19 11.54 17.51
CA ALA A 420 -13.57 12.22 18.66
C ALA A 420 -12.72 11.26 19.51
N HIS A 421 -13.18 10.02 19.74
CA HIS A 421 -12.45 8.98 20.48
C HIS A 421 -11.17 8.56 19.77
N ILE A 422 -11.22 8.33 18.46
CA ILE A 422 -10.07 7.98 17.62
C ILE A 422 -9.02 9.09 17.67
N ILE A 423 -9.44 10.33 17.42
CA ILE A 423 -8.54 11.50 17.44
C ILE A 423 -7.90 11.66 18.83
N ARG A 424 -8.66 11.50 19.90
CA ARG A 424 -8.13 11.59 21.27
C ARG A 424 -7.20 10.43 21.62
N SER A 425 -7.46 9.24 21.09
CA SER A 425 -6.66 8.02 21.29
C SER A 425 -5.35 8.05 20.51
N ALA A 426 -5.28 8.79 19.41
CA ALA A 426 -4.06 9.01 18.64
C ALA A 426 -2.91 9.57 19.50
N PHE A 427 -3.21 10.25 20.63
CA PHE A 427 -2.21 10.71 21.60
C PHE A 427 -1.32 9.60 22.15
N ALA A 428 -1.82 8.36 22.19
CA ALA A 428 -1.04 7.22 22.67
C ALA A 428 -0.03 6.70 21.63
N ASN A 429 -0.26 6.99 20.34
CA ASN A 429 0.40 6.35 19.20
C ASN A 429 0.79 7.38 18.12
N MET A 430 1.25 8.58 18.51
CA MET A 430 1.78 9.53 17.53
C MET A 430 3.16 9.09 17.04
N ASP A 431 3.37 9.21 15.74
CA ASP A 431 4.70 9.02 15.16
C ASP A 431 5.60 10.18 15.60
N VAL A 432 6.80 9.85 16.07
CA VAL A 432 7.80 10.79 16.57
C VAL A 432 9.20 10.49 16.05
N SER A 433 9.99 11.54 15.84
CA SER A 433 11.41 11.42 15.50
C SER A 433 12.27 11.35 16.78
N TYR A 434 12.77 10.15 17.09
CA TYR A 434 13.65 9.96 18.26
C TYR A 434 15.00 10.69 18.17
N SER A 435 15.40 11.12 16.96
CA SER A 435 16.61 11.92 16.72
C SER A 435 16.41 13.43 16.92
N ASP A 436 15.18 13.94 16.89
CA ASP A 436 14.84 15.35 17.11
C ASP A 436 14.10 15.49 18.44
N ALA A 437 14.86 15.67 19.52
CA ALA A 437 14.36 15.68 20.89
C ALA A 437 14.69 16.98 21.63
N ILE A 438 13.80 17.37 22.53
CA ILE A 438 14.00 18.46 23.49
C ILE A 438 13.80 17.95 24.92
N SER A 439 14.47 18.58 25.89
CA SER A 439 14.26 18.28 27.30
C SER A 439 13.48 19.42 27.97
N ALA A 440 12.37 19.11 28.62
CA ALA A 440 11.57 20.03 29.41
C ALA A 440 10.99 19.28 30.63
N ASP A 441 10.84 19.96 31.78
CA ASP A 441 10.24 19.38 33.00
C ASP A 441 10.79 18.00 33.39
N ASP A 442 12.11 17.83 33.30
CA ASP A 442 12.84 16.58 33.58
C ASP A 442 12.44 15.37 32.68
N MET A 443 11.76 15.62 31.56
CA MET A 443 11.38 14.63 30.56
C MET A 443 11.99 14.95 29.18
N ASN A 444 12.12 13.94 28.33
CA ASN A 444 12.50 14.11 26.92
C ASN A 444 11.25 14.01 26.06
N TYR A 445 11.05 15.01 25.22
CA TYR A 445 10.00 15.04 24.21
C TYR A 445 10.63 14.92 22.84
N TYR A 446 9.96 14.22 21.94
CA TYR A 446 10.43 13.92 20.60
C TYR A 446 9.50 14.59 19.60
N LYS A 447 10.06 15.12 18.53
CA LYS A 447 9.30 15.86 17.55
C LYS A 447 8.25 14.97 16.91
N VAL A 448 6.99 15.41 16.94
CA VAL A 448 5.90 14.71 16.29
C VAL A 448 6.10 14.79 14.76
N THR A 449 6.09 13.64 14.10
CA THR A 449 6.20 13.50 12.64
C THR A 449 4.85 13.26 11.99
N ASP A 450 3.85 12.83 12.76
CA ASP A 450 2.45 12.78 12.33
C ASP A 450 1.99 14.18 11.90
N LYS A 451 1.64 14.30 10.61
CA LYS A 451 1.26 15.58 10.00
C LYS A 451 0.02 16.22 10.61
N ARG A 452 -0.88 15.43 11.18
CA ARG A 452 -2.08 15.93 11.87
C ARG A 452 -1.74 16.75 13.10
N PHE A 453 -0.55 16.53 13.65
CA PHE A 453 -0.12 17.05 14.94
C PHE A 453 1.25 17.73 14.88
N ALA A 454 1.86 17.86 13.71
CA ALA A 454 3.26 18.26 13.53
C ALA A 454 3.55 19.69 14.03
N THR A 455 2.57 20.58 13.88
CA THR A 455 2.61 21.95 14.40
C THR A 455 1.49 22.19 15.41
N TYR A 456 1.60 23.26 16.20
CA TYR A 456 0.55 23.70 17.11
C TYR A 456 -0.75 23.99 16.34
N GLU A 457 -0.67 24.66 15.20
CA GLU A 457 -1.83 24.95 14.36
C GLU A 457 -2.47 23.67 13.82
N ASP A 458 -1.68 22.71 13.30
CA ASP A 458 -2.19 21.41 12.84
C ASP A 458 -2.86 20.66 13.99
N PHE A 459 -2.18 20.64 15.15
CA PHE A 459 -2.66 20.01 16.37
C PHE A 459 -4.03 20.56 16.77
N ILE A 460 -4.16 21.88 16.94
CA ILE A 460 -5.42 22.51 17.34
C ILE A 460 -6.52 22.31 16.29
N SER A 461 -6.20 22.48 15.00
CA SER A 461 -7.18 22.33 13.92
C SER A 461 -7.76 20.91 13.82
N THR A 462 -7.00 19.89 14.26
CA THR A 462 -7.48 18.50 14.34
C THR A 462 -8.52 18.31 15.47
N PHE A 463 -8.40 19.04 16.58
CA PHE A 463 -9.33 18.94 17.71
C PHE A 463 -10.55 19.85 17.58
N GLU A 464 -10.39 21.02 16.98
CA GLU A 464 -11.42 22.06 16.91
C GLU A 464 -12.79 21.57 16.41
N PRO A 465 -12.91 20.66 15.43
CA PRO A 465 -14.22 20.19 14.97
C PRO A 465 -15.00 19.41 16.03
N TYR A 466 -14.30 18.80 16.99
CA TYR A 466 -14.90 17.85 17.95
C TYR A 466 -14.96 18.38 19.37
N PHE A 467 -14.04 19.27 19.76
CA PHE A 467 -13.86 19.69 21.15
C PHE A 467 -14.05 21.19 21.32
N SER A 468 -14.67 21.59 22.44
CA SER A 468 -14.92 23.00 22.75
C SER A 468 -13.60 23.76 22.91
N GLU A 469 -13.63 25.08 22.66
CA GLU A 469 -12.46 25.95 22.91
C GLU A 469 -11.96 25.82 24.35
N ARG A 470 -12.90 25.68 25.30
CA ARG A 470 -12.59 25.42 26.71
C ARG A 470 -11.88 24.09 26.90
N TYR A 471 -12.39 23.00 26.33
CA TYR A 471 -11.78 21.69 26.50
C TYR A 471 -10.36 21.65 25.92
N ILE A 472 -10.17 22.25 24.73
CA ILE A 472 -8.85 22.32 24.09
C ILE A 472 -7.87 23.09 24.98
N SER A 473 -8.21 24.31 25.39
CA SER A 473 -7.32 25.15 26.19
C SER A 473 -7.06 24.63 27.60
N GLU A 474 -8.03 23.96 28.24
CA GLU A 474 -7.88 23.47 29.61
C GLU A 474 -7.25 22.09 29.71
N PHE A 475 -7.46 21.20 28.73
CA PHE A 475 -7.05 19.80 28.82
C PHE A 475 -6.11 19.32 27.73
N ILE A 476 -6.18 19.89 26.52
CA ILE A 476 -5.34 19.46 25.40
C ILE A 476 -4.04 20.25 25.37
N GLU A 477 -4.11 21.57 25.50
CA GLU A 477 -2.93 22.45 25.50
C GLU A 477 -2.10 22.36 26.78
N THR A 478 -2.73 21.98 27.90
CA THR A 478 -2.05 21.83 29.20
C THR A 478 -1.60 20.40 29.47
N ASP A 479 -1.87 19.47 28.55
CA ASP A 479 -1.48 18.07 28.70
C ASP A 479 0.05 17.98 28.71
N SER A 480 0.60 17.57 29.85
CA SER A 480 2.06 17.52 30.07
C SER A 480 2.80 16.55 29.15
N ARG A 481 2.08 15.81 28.31
CA ARG A 481 2.67 14.97 27.27
C ARG A 481 3.15 15.75 26.06
N PHE A 482 2.69 16.99 25.88
CA PHE A 482 3.06 17.81 24.73
C PHE A 482 3.82 19.06 25.13
N VAL A 483 4.79 19.43 24.29
CA VAL A 483 5.49 20.71 24.36
C VAL A 483 5.52 21.31 22.97
N PHE A 484 5.19 22.60 22.87
CA PHE A 484 5.27 23.37 21.64
C PHE A 484 6.47 24.31 21.73
N ASN A 485 7.35 24.29 20.72
CA ASN A 485 8.51 25.20 20.70
C ASN A 485 8.16 26.57 20.09
N ASP A 486 9.08 27.53 20.19
CA ASP A 486 8.90 28.89 19.64
C ASP A 486 8.69 28.94 18.12
N ALA A 487 9.00 27.85 17.40
CA ALA A 487 8.79 27.71 15.97
C ALA A 487 7.45 27.03 15.63
N GLY A 488 6.58 26.79 16.62
CA GLY A 488 5.27 26.16 16.46
C GLY A 488 5.33 24.65 16.25
N LYS A 489 6.47 23.98 16.42
CA LYS A 489 6.56 22.52 16.28
C LYS A 489 6.09 21.81 17.54
N THR A 490 5.38 20.72 17.37
CA THR A 490 4.90 19.87 18.46
C THR A 490 5.93 18.79 18.80
N TYR A 491 6.15 18.59 20.09
CA TYR A 491 6.95 17.50 20.64
C TYR A 491 6.09 16.73 21.63
N ALA A 492 6.14 15.39 21.59
CA ALA A 492 5.41 14.50 22.48
C ALA A 492 6.37 13.68 23.34
N ASP A 493 5.96 13.28 24.55
CA ASP A 493 6.73 12.35 25.35
C ASP A 493 6.77 10.99 24.63
N GLY A 494 7.93 10.57 24.14
CA GLY A 494 8.07 9.44 23.20
C GLY A 494 7.84 8.06 23.81
N GLY A 495 7.21 8.03 24.98
CA GLY A 495 6.61 6.82 25.51
C GLY A 495 5.34 6.52 24.72
N ALA A 496 5.47 5.70 23.68
CA ALA A 496 4.33 4.94 23.20
C ALA A 496 3.65 4.34 24.43
N MET A 497 2.41 4.75 24.71
CA MET A 497 1.65 4.18 25.81
C MET A 497 1.24 2.77 25.36
N GLY A 498 2.19 1.84 25.42
CA GLY A 498 2.01 0.40 25.26
C GLY A 498 1.24 -0.20 26.43
N SER A 499 0.25 0.53 26.96
CA SER A 499 -0.82 -0.07 27.72
C SER A 499 -1.55 -1.01 26.77
N ASN A 500 -1.71 -2.26 27.19
CA ASN A 500 -2.60 -3.24 26.57
C ASN A 500 -4.05 -2.75 26.71
N ILE A 501 -4.40 -1.64 26.05
CA ILE A 501 -5.75 -1.11 26.02
C ILE A 501 -6.48 -1.96 24.98
N TYR A 502 -7.24 -2.93 25.47
CA TYR A 502 -8.23 -3.60 24.65
C TYR A 502 -9.50 -2.74 24.70
N ASP A 503 -9.72 -1.95 23.65
CA ASP A 503 -11.01 -1.30 23.48
C ASP A 503 -12.05 -2.38 23.15
N GLY A 504 -12.94 -2.64 24.11
CA GLY A 504 -14.14 -3.41 23.87
C GLY A 504 -15.11 -2.66 22.94
N SER A 505 -16.20 -3.33 22.54
CA SER A 505 -17.20 -2.64 21.72
C SER A 505 -17.84 -1.50 22.52
N SER A 506 -18.27 -0.44 21.84
CA SER A 506 -19.08 0.61 22.45
C SER A 506 -20.43 0.68 21.75
N SER A 507 -21.43 1.14 22.49
CA SER A 507 -22.77 1.35 21.97
C SER A 507 -23.33 2.69 22.43
N PHE A 508 -24.13 3.31 21.57
CA PHE A 508 -24.91 4.49 21.91
C PHE A 508 -25.86 4.19 23.07
N GLY A 509 -25.99 5.14 24.00
CA GLY A 509 -26.93 5.06 25.10
C GLY A 509 -28.12 5.99 24.92
N GLU A 510 -27.94 7.25 25.29
CA GLU A 510 -28.96 8.29 25.15
C GLU A 510 -28.28 9.64 24.92
N ILE A 511 -28.96 10.54 24.21
CA ILE A 511 -28.60 11.95 24.15
C ILE A 511 -29.76 12.79 24.68
N SER A 512 -29.45 13.85 25.41
CA SER A 512 -30.45 14.84 25.81
C SER A 512 -29.92 16.25 25.57
N PHE A 513 -30.72 17.07 24.89
CA PHE A 513 -30.39 18.46 24.57
C PHE A 513 -31.12 19.41 25.52
N ASN A 514 -30.43 20.47 25.95
CA ASN A 514 -30.94 21.53 26.80
C ASN A 514 -30.29 22.86 26.45
N ASP A 515 -30.96 23.65 25.61
CA ASP A 515 -30.47 24.91 25.04
C ASP A 515 -29.10 24.73 24.35
N ASN A 516 -28.03 25.22 24.97
CA ASN A 516 -26.66 25.18 24.43
C ASN A 516 -25.80 24.09 25.09
N VAL A 517 -26.42 23.14 25.81
CA VAL A 517 -25.74 22.00 26.44
C VAL A 517 -26.45 20.70 26.07
N ALA A 518 -25.69 19.66 25.71
CA ALA A 518 -26.20 18.30 25.55
C ALA A 518 -25.44 17.32 26.44
N THR A 519 -26.11 16.25 26.86
CA THR A 519 -25.50 15.14 27.60
C THR A 519 -25.61 13.88 26.74
N LEU A 520 -24.47 13.33 26.33
CA LEU A 520 -24.35 12.07 25.61
C LEU A 520 -23.91 10.96 26.56
N VAL A 521 -24.57 9.81 26.48
CA VAL A 521 -24.21 8.60 27.23
C VAL A 521 -23.72 7.55 26.26
N ILE A 522 -22.54 6.99 26.53
CA ILE A 522 -21.98 5.83 25.82
C ILE A 522 -21.77 4.68 26.81
N TYR A 523 -22.07 3.47 26.36
CA TYR A 523 -21.72 2.24 27.06
C TYR A 523 -20.52 1.61 26.36
N SER A 524 -19.53 1.16 27.14
CA SER A 524 -18.31 0.55 26.60
C SER A 524 -18.04 -0.76 27.33
N ASP A 525 -17.77 -1.82 26.58
CA ASP A 525 -17.43 -3.14 27.12
C ASP A 525 -16.11 -3.08 27.89
N ILE A 526 -16.10 -3.67 29.09
CA ILE A 526 -14.89 -3.97 29.83
C ILE A 526 -14.49 -5.40 29.49
N LEU A 527 -13.33 -5.57 28.87
CA LEU A 527 -12.78 -6.88 28.48
C LEU A 527 -11.82 -7.42 29.53
N ASP A 528 -11.76 -8.72 29.78
CA ASP A 528 -10.70 -9.35 30.58
C ASP A 528 -9.42 -9.65 29.77
N ASP A 529 -8.41 -10.26 30.40
CA ASP A 529 -7.16 -10.67 29.73
C ASP A 529 -7.37 -11.66 28.56
N ASN A 530 -8.50 -12.36 28.50
CA ASN A 530 -8.87 -13.27 27.42
C ASN A 530 -9.71 -12.59 26.32
N ARG A 531 -9.95 -11.27 26.44
CA ARG A 531 -10.82 -10.48 25.57
C ARG A 531 -12.30 -10.88 25.66
N GLU A 532 -12.73 -11.43 26.80
CA GLU A 532 -14.14 -11.69 27.07
C GLU A 532 -14.78 -10.47 27.75
N VAL A 533 -16.01 -10.12 27.35
CA VAL A 533 -16.78 -9.03 27.99
C VAL A 533 -17.19 -9.45 29.40
N VAL A 534 -16.70 -8.73 30.42
CA VAL A 534 -16.97 -9.03 31.83
C VAL A 534 -17.90 -8.01 32.52
N ASP A 535 -17.93 -6.77 32.03
CA ASP A 535 -18.79 -5.70 32.54
C ASP A 535 -18.96 -4.60 31.48
N TYR A 536 -19.72 -3.54 31.78
CA TYR A 536 -19.85 -2.36 30.93
C TYR A 536 -19.64 -1.07 31.73
N LYS A 537 -18.89 -0.10 31.18
CA LYS A 537 -18.74 1.25 31.71
C LYS A 537 -19.77 2.17 31.06
N LYS A 538 -20.57 2.86 31.87
CA LYS A 538 -21.42 3.99 31.42
C LYS A 538 -20.63 5.28 31.56
N THR A 539 -20.31 5.94 30.44
CA THR A 539 -19.63 7.25 30.42
C THR A 539 -20.60 8.33 29.97
N GLN A 540 -20.56 9.48 30.64
CA GLN A 540 -21.35 10.65 30.28
C GLN A 540 -20.44 11.76 29.76
N TYR A 541 -20.75 12.28 28.58
CA TYR A 541 -20.06 13.37 27.94
C TYR A 541 -20.96 14.60 27.90
N THR A 542 -20.40 15.76 28.21
CA THR A 542 -21.06 17.05 28.03
C THR A 542 -20.66 17.60 26.68
N LEU A 543 -21.63 17.98 25.87
CA LEU A 543 -21.41 18.75 24.65
C LEU A 543 -21.94 20.16 24.84
N VAL A 544 -21.30 21.15 24.22
CA VAL A 544 -21.71 22.55 24.21
C VAL A 544 -21.86 23.04 22.78
N LEU A 545 -22.83 23.91 22.53
CA LEU A 545 -23.06 24.49 21.21
C LEU A 545 -22.16 25.72 21.02
N GLU A 546 -21.12 25.58 20.19
CA GLU A 546 -20.17 26.65 19.85
C GLU A 546 -20.24 26.95 18.36
N ASN A 547 -20.52 28.22 18.01
CA ASN A 547 -20.65 28.68 16.61
C ASN A 547 -21.63 27.84 15.77
N GLY A 548 -22.67 27.27 16.41
CA GLY A 548 -23.66 26.43 15.75
C GLY A 548 -23.27 24.95 15.59
N ILE A 549 -22.17 24.52 16.21
CA ILE A 549 -21.67 23.14 16.17
C ILE A 549 -21.60 22.60 17.61
N TRP A 550 -22.16 21.41 17.85
CA TRP A 550 -22.01 20.74 19.14
C TRP A 550 -20.60 20.16 19.27
N LYS A 551 -19.90 20.51 20.35
CA LYS A 551 -18.53 20.07 20.63
C LYS A 551 -18.41 19.48 22.03
N PHE A 552 -17.56 18.48 22.21
CA PHE A 552 -17.26 17.89 23.51
C PHE A 552 -16.58 18.89 24.43
N ASP A 553 -17.24 19.19 25.55
CA ASP A 553 -16.74 20.02 26.64
C ASP A 553 -16.18 19.19 27.79
N THR A 554 -16.53 17.90 27.83
CA THR A 554 -15.86 16.88 28.61
C THR A 554 -15.62 15.65 27.75
N PHE A 555 -14.41 15.12 27.79
CA PHE A 555 -14.05 13.87 27.13
C PHE A 555 -12.99 13.14 27.94
N GLU A 556 -13.33 11.94 28.37
CA GLU A 556 -12.41 11.03 29.05
C GLU A 556 -12.20 9.84 28.10
N LEU A 557 -10.93 9.54 27.79
CA LEU A 557 -10.63 8.25 27.16
C LEU A 557 -11.06 7.16 28.14
N THR A 558 -11.88 6.21 27.68
CA THR A 558 -12.16 4.99 28.42
C THR A 558 -10.90 4.12 28.46
N ASN A 559 -9.87 4.56 29.19
CA ASN A 559 -8.67 3.77 29.41
C ASN A 559 -9.04 2.59 30.31
N PHE A 560 -9.13 1.39 29.73
CA PHE A 560 -9.19 0.14 30.48
C PHE A 560 -7.76 -0.18 30.95
N GLN A 561 -7.37 0.34 32.11
CA GLN A 561 -6.23 -0.22 32.85
C GLN A 561 -6.76 -1.30 33.80
N PHE A 562 -6.27 -2.53 33.64
CA PHE A 562 -6.27 -3.54 34.70
C PHE A 562 -5.05 -3.37 35.60
#